data_AF-A0A953M8F2-F1
#
_entry.id   AF-A0A953M8F2-F1
#
_cell.length_a   1.000
_cell.length_b   1.000
_cell.length_c   1.000
_cell.angle_alpha   90.00
_cell.angle_beta   90.00
_cell.angle_gamma   90.00
#
_symmetry.space_group_name_H-M   'P 1'
#
loop_
_entity.id
_entity.type
_entity.pdbx_description
1 polymer ?
#
loop_
_entity_poly.entity_id
_entity_poly.type
_entity_poly.pdbx_seq_one_letter_code
_entity_poly.pdbx_strand_id
1 'polypeptide(L)'
;MKPQRLILLSFATPLLVGLAVASTWTIWSEIASRAMHNPEDSHIVLALPVAVWLGMLRRSRLRKWRPTPSVFGPLLVMIGWFLVWLGYELAVDVAQHLGALLVVLGAITSILGGRILLLLKPSLIALLFLFPVPGRFRQHVAIPLQHISAFVSEHILQLFGVDVVRSG
;
A
#
# COMPACT_ATOMS: atom_id res chain seq x y z
N MET A 1 -27.62 -16.43 -12.08
CA MET A 1 -27.03 -15.41 -12.98
C MET A 1 -26.85 -16.05 -14.35
N LYS A 2 -27.34 -15.42 -15.42
CA LYS A 2 -27.13 -15.92 -16.79
C LYS A 2 -25.61 -15.89 -17.12
N PRO A 3 -25.07 -16.91 -17.83
CA PRO A 3 -23.63 -17.03 -18.11
C PRO A 3 -23.03 -15.80 -18.81
N GLN A 4 -23.81 -15.10 -19.64
CA GLN A 4 -23.41 -13.86 -20.30
C GLN A 4 -23.02 -12.73 -19.34
N ARG A 5 -23.67 -12.62 -18.17
CA ARG A 5 -23.31 -11.59 -17.16
C ARG A 5 -21.97 -11.88 -16.48
N LEU A 6 -21.60 -13.15 -16.32
CA LEU A 6 -20.31 -13.51 -15.72
C LEU A 6 -19.14 -13.11 -16.62
N ILE A 7 -19.27 -13.31 -17.93
CA ILE A 7 -18.24 -12.94 -18.91
C ILE A 7 -18.07 -11.41 -18.94
N LEU A 8 -19.16 -10.65 -19.02
CA LEU A 8 -19.14 -9.19 -19.00
C LEU A 8 -18.47 -8.63 -17.73
N LEU A 9 -18.78 -9.18 -16.55
CA LEU A 9 -18.17 -8.73 -15.29
C LEU A 9 -16.67 -9.07 -15.23
N SER A 10 -16.24 -10.20 -15.79
CA SER A 10 -14.82 -10.58 -15.86
C SER A 10 -13.98 -9.63 -16.71
N PHE A 11 -14.55 -9.02 -17.76
CA PHE A 11 -13.85 -7.99 -18.57
C PHE A 11 -13.99 -6.57 -17.98
N ALA A 12 -15.16 -6.25 -17.40
CA ALA A 12 -15.40 -4.95 -16.80
C ALA A 12 -14.51 -4.69 -15.58
N THR A 13 -14.20 -5.72 -14.78
CA THR A 13 -13.37 -5.60 -13.57
C THR A 13 -11.94 -5.14 -13.87
N PRO A 14 -11.15 -5.84 -14.70
CA PRO A 14 -9.80 -5.40 -15.04
C PRO A 14 -9.79 -4.06 -15.78
N LEU A 15 -10.82 -3.77 -16.58
CA LEU A 15 -10.95 -2.46 -17.24
C LEU A 15 -11.12 -1.33 -16.22
N LEU A 16 -12.06 -1.44 -15.28
CA LEU A 16 -12.26 -0.42 -14.25
C LEU A 16 -11.04 -0.29 -13.32
N VAL A 17 -10.41 -1.41 -12.97
CA VAL A 17 -9.17 -1.40 -12.17
C VAL A 17 -8.05 -0.71 -12.94
N GLY A 18 -7.90 -0.98 -14.24
CA GLY A 18 -6.93 -0.32 -15.10
C GLY A 18 -7.16 1.19 -15.19
N LEU A 19 -8.42 1.62 -15.35
CA LEU A 19 -8.80 3.04 -15.34
C LEU A 19 -8.55 3.70 -13.98
N ALA A 20 -8.85 3.01 -12.88
CA ALA A 20 -8.58 3.48 -11.53
C ALA A 20 -7.08 3.70 -11.30
N VAL A 21 -6.24 2.73 -11.68
CA VAL A 21 -4.79 2.85 -11.60
C VAL A 21 -4.27 3.96 -12.51
N ALA A 22 -4.78 4.07 -13.74
CA ALA A 22 -4.40 5.14 -14.67
C ALA A 22 -4.78 6.52 -14.13
N SER A 23 -5.94 6.66 -13.48
CA SER A 23 -6.39 7.93 -12.90
C SER A 23 -5.49 8.44 -11.78
N THR A 24 -4.80 7.54 -11.07
CA THR A 24 -3.86 7.87 -9.99
C THR A 24 -2.43 7.46 -10.35
N TRP A 25 -2.09 7.45 -11.65
CA TRP A 25 -0.82 6.91 -12.15
C TRP A 25 0.40 7.60 -11.53
N THR A 26 0.32 8.91 -11.31
CA THR A 26 1.38 9.71 -10.69
C THR A 26 1.79 9.12 -9.34
N ILE A 27 0.81 8.78 -8.49
CA ILE A 27 1.03 8.23 -7.15
C ILE A 27 1.64 6.83 -7.24
N TRP A 28 1.16 5.98 -8.15
CA TRP A 28 1.72 4.64 -8.34
C TRP A 28 3.17 4.68 -8.85
N SER A 29 3.48 5.60 -9.78
CA SER A 29 4.85 5.79 -10.28
C SER A 29 5.79 6.30 -9.20
N GLU A 30 5.30 7.14 -8.29
CA GLU A 30 6.05 7.61 -7.13
C GLU A 30 6.34 6.48 -6.14
N ILE A 31 5.33 5.67 -5.79
CA ILE A 31 5.50 4.49 -4.94
C ILE A 31 6.55 3.54 -5.52
N ALA A 32 6.45 3.26 -6.82
CA ALA A 32 7.40 2.40 -7.51
C ALA A 32 8.82 2.99 -7.51
N SER A 33 8.95 4.29 -7.79
CA SER A 33 10.23 4.99 -7.78
C SER A 33 10.88 4.95 -6.39
N ARG A 34 10.13 5.28 -5.34
CA ARG A 34 10.60 5.23 -3.94
C ARG A 34 11.02 3.81 -3.54
N ALA A 35 10.21 2.81 -3.88
CA ALA A 35 10.50 1.41 -3.57
C ALA A 35 11.79 0.89 -4.22
N MET A 36 12.18 1.41 -5.40
CA MET A 36 13.38 0.98 -6.12
C MET A 36 14.63 1.78 -5.75
N HIS A 37 14.51 3.05 -5.42
CA HIS A 37 15.65 3.95 -5.23
C HIS A 37 15.96 4.29 -3.77
N ASN A 38 15.00 4.15 -2.85
CA ASN A 38 15.21 4.43 -1.43
C ASN A 38 15.38 3.13 -0.63
N PRO A 39 16.56 2.88 -0.02
CA PRO A 39 16.79 1.70 0.81
C PRO A 39 15.78 1.57 1.95
N GLU A 40 15.37 2.69 2.53
CA GLU A 40 14.40 2.78 3.63
C GLU A 40 12.99 2.26 3.25
N ASP A 41 12.62 2.39 1.98
CA ASP A 41 11.30 2.01 1.47
C ASP A 41 11.33 0.68 0.69
N SER A 42 12.45 -0.07 0.75
CA SER A 42 12.61 -1.38 0.08
C SER A 42 11.56 -2.42 0.50
N HIS A 43 10.99 -2.27 1.70
CA HIS A 43 9.93 -3.14 2.21
C HIS A 43 8.68 -3.14 1.30
N ILE A 44 8.44 -2.05 0.56
CA ILE A 44 7.33 -1.93 -0.38
C ILE A 44 7.45 -2.98 -1.50
N VAL A 45 8.67 -3.28 -1.95
CA VAL A 45 8.94 -4.30 -2.98
C VAL A 45 8.46 -5.68 -2.54
N LEU A 46 8.61 -6.01 -1.25
CA LEU A 46 8.14 -7.28 -0.68
C LEU A 46 6.64 -7.28 -0.37
N ALA A 47 6.06 -6.13 -0.04
CA ALA A 47 4.65 -6.00 0.30
C ALA A 47 3.73 -6.49 -0.85
N LEU A 48 4.06 -6.14 -2.10
CA LEU A 48 3.24 -6.48 -3.27
C LEU A 48 3.20 -8.01 -3.54
N PRO A 49 4.32 -8.74 -3.64
CA PRO A 49 4.31 -10.21 -3.74
C PRO A 49 3.59 -10.88 -2.57
N VAL A 50 3.77 -10.40 -1.34
CA VAL A 50 3.09 -10.95 -0.15
C VAL A 50 1.58 -10.75 -0.25
N ALA A 51 1.12 -9.57 -0.65
CA ALA A 51 -0.30 -9.29 -0.83
C ALA A 51 -0.93 -10.19 -1.89
N VAL A 52 -0.24 -10.41 -3.02
CA VAL A 52 -0.68 -11.32 -4.09
C VAL A 52 -0.72 -12.76 -3.58
N TRP A 53 0.33 -13.23 -2.92
CA TRP A 53 0.42 -14.57 -2.35
C TRP A 53 -0.72 -14.86 -1.35
N LEU A 54 -0.98 -13.93 -0.43
CA LEU A 54 -2.09 -14.03 0.53
C LEU A 54 -3.46 -14.07 -0.16
N GLY A 55 -3.62 -13.34 -1.26
CA GLY A 55 -4.81 -13.42 -2.11
C GLY A 55 -4.95 -14.79 -2.77
N MET A 56 -3.86 -15.33 -3.33
CA MET A 56 -3.83 -16.65 -3.96
C MET A 56 -4.14 -17.78 -2.98
N LEU A 57 -3.69 -17.68 -1.74
CA LEU A 57 -3.99 -18.66 -0.69
C LEU A 57 -5.50 -18.75 -0.41
N ARG A 58 -6.26 -17.69 -0.71
CA ARG A 58 -7.71 -17.60 -0.54
C ARG A 58 -8.51 -17.96 -1.80
N ARG A 59 -7.86 -18.42 -2.88
CA ARG A 59 -8.51 -18.81 -4.15
C ARG A 59 -9.69 -19.78 -3.98
N SER A 60 -9.63 -20.67 -2.99
CA SER A 60 -10.69 -21.65 -2.71
C SER A 60 -12.00 -20.98 -2.28
N ARG A 61 -11.92 -19.88 -1.52
CA ARG A 61 -13.08 -19.08 -1.10
C ARG A 61 -13.59 -18.21 -2.25
N LEU A 62 -12.67 -17.67 -3.06
CA LEU A 62 -13.01 -16.87 -4.24
C LEU A 62 -13.75 -17.70 -5.32
N ARG A 63 -13.44 -18.98 -5.49
CA ARG A 63 -14.10 -19.85 -6.47
C ARG A 63 -15.60 -20.06 -6.21
N LYS A 64 -16.02 -20.03 -4.94
CA LYS A 64 -17.43 -20.21 -4.54
C LYS A 64 -18.20 -18.89 -4.48
N TRP A 65 -17.50 -17.78 -4.63
CA TRP A 65 -18.06 -16.46 -4.45
C TRP A 65 -18.75 -15.97 -5.73
N ARG A 66 -19.83 -15.21 -5.55
CA ARG A 66 -20.64 -14.66 -6.65
C ARG A 66 -20.57 -13.13 -6.61
N PRO A 67 -20.18 -12.46 -7.71
CA PRO A 67 -20.19 -11.01 -7.78
C PRO A 67 -21.57 -10.44 -7.50
N THR A 68 -21.61 -9.44 -6.61
CA THR A 68 -22.82 -8.68 -6.28
C THR A 68 -22.45 -7.19 -6.36
N PRO A 69 -22.68 -6.53 -7.50
CA PRO A 69 -22.37 -5.12 -7.68
C PRO A 69 -22.91 -4.29 -6.52
N SER A 70 -22.16 -3.28 -6.09
CA SER A 70 -22.49 -2.52 -4.88
C SER A 70 -22.23 -1.03 -5.07
N VAL A 71 -23.18 -0.22 -4.61
CA VAL A 71 -23.06 1.25 -4.54
C VAL A 71 -21.95 1.69 -3.57
N PHE A 72 -21.52 0.79 -2.67
CA PHE A 72 -20.39 1.05 -1.79
C PHE A 72 -19.08 1.25 -2.56
N GLY A 73 -18.94 0.67 -3.75
CA GLY A 73 -17.73 0.81 -4.56
C GLY A 73 -17.51 2.23 -5.08
N PRO A 74 -18.49 2.85 -5.77
CA PRO A 74 -18.38 4.25 -6.17
C PRO A 74 -18.17 5.21 -4.99
N LEU A 75 -18.80 4.93 -3.84
CA LEU A 75 -18.58 5.72 -2.63
C LEU A 75 -17.12 5.64 -2.16
N LEU A 76 -16.50 4.46 -2.17
CA LEU A 76 -15.08 4.30 -1.87
C LEU A 76 -14.19 5.02 -2.89
N VAL A 77 -14.54 5.00 -4.19
CA VAL A 77 -13.82 5.76 -5.22
C VAL A 77 -13.87 7.26 -4.91
N MET A 78 -15.05 7.80 -4.60
CA MET A 78 -15.19 9.22 -4.26
C MET A 78 -14.38 9.60 -3.01
N ILE A 79 -14.42 8.77 -1.96
CA ILE A 79 -13.63 8.99 -0.74
C ILE A 79 -12.13 8.92 -1.04
N GLY A 80 -11.70 7.93 -1.80
CA GLY A 80 -10.29 7.76 -2.18
C GLY A 80 -9.78 8.94 -3.01
N TRP A 81 -10.57 9.40 -3.98
CA TRP A 81 -10.24 10.57 -4.79
C TRP A 81 -10.18 11.85 -3.96
N PHE A 82 -11.14 12.04 -3.04
CA PHE A 82 -11.12 13.17 -2.11
C PHE A 82 -9.88 13.14 -1.20
N LEU A 83 -9.45 11.96 -0.73
CA LEU A 83 -8.23 11.78 0.04
C LEU A 83 -6.96 12.09 -0.77
N VAL A 84 -6.93 11.71 -2.05
CA VAL A 84 -5.83 12.10 -2.95
C VAL A 84 -5.73 13.62 -3.05
N TRP A 85 -6.86 14.28 -3.32
CA TRP A 85 -6.91 15.74 -3.42
C TRP A 85 -6.51 16.41 -2.09
N LEU A 86 -7.09 15.99 -0.98
CA LEU A 86 -6.78 16.53 0.34
C LEU A 86 -5.31 16.30 0.74
N GLY A 87 -4.76 15.12 0.43
CA GLY A 87 -3.37 14.79 0.69
C GLY A 87 -2.40 15.65 -0.13
N TYR A 88 -2.79 16.04 -1.36
CA TYR A 88 -2.04 16.99 -2.16
C TYR A 88 -2.03 18.39 -1.54
N GLU A 89 -3.20 18.91 -1.16
CA GLU A 89 -3.31 20.25 -0.56
C GLU A 89 -2.60 20.36 0.80
N LEU A 90 -2.61 19.29 1.60
CA LEU A 90 -1.99 19.27 2.94
C LEU A 90 -0.54 18.77 2.94
N ALA A 91 0.03 18.41 1.78
CA ALA A 91 1.34 17.76 1.67
C ALA A 91 1.49 16.52 2.58
N VAL A 92 0.45 15.67 2.61
CA VAL A 92 0.42 14.44 3.40
C VAL A 92 0.49 13.23 2.46
N ASP A 93 1.70 12.73 2.22
CA ASP A 93 1.98 11.58 1.36
C ASP A 93 1.05 10.39 1.68
N VAL A 94 0.94 10.01 2.96
CA VAL A 94 0.12 8.86 3.38
C VAL A 94 -1.34 8.99 2.96
N ALA A 95 -1.90 10.21 2.97
CA ALA A 95 -3.28 10.44 2.55
C ALA A 95 -3.43 10.23 1.03
N GLN A 96 -2.47 10.69 0.23
CA GLN A 96 -2.46 10.48 -1.22
C GLN A 96 -2.35 8.99 -1.57
N HIS A 97 -1.43 8.29 -0.91
CA HIS A 97 -1.20 6.87 -1.17
C HIS A 97 -2.42 6.03 -0.75
N LEU A 98 -2.98 6.30 0.43
CA LEU A 98 -4.20 5.65 0.91
C LEU A 98 -5.38 5.94 -0.01
N GLY A 99 -5.51 7.17 -0.48
CA GLY A 99 -6.52 7.58 -1.45
C GLY A 99 -6.44 6.79 -2.75
N ALA A 100 -5.24 6.65 -3.33
CA ALA A 100 -5.01 5.86 -4.54
C ALA A 100 -5.39 4.38 -4.35
N LEU A 101 -5.04 3.78 -3.20
CA LEU A 101 -5.46 2.41 -2.87
C LEU A 101 -6.99 2.32 -2.76
N LEU A 102 -7.65 3.27 -2.10
CA LEU A 102 -9.11 3.29 -1.97
C LEU A 102 -9.83 3.45 -3.31
N VAL A 103 -9.28 4.22 -4.25
CA VAL A 103 -9.82 4.32 -5.62
C VAL A 103 -9.81 2.94 -6.32
N VAL A 104 -8.70 2.20 -6.23
CA VAL A 104 -8.61 0.85 -6.79
C VAL A 104 -9.54 -0.13 -6.08
N LEU A 105 -9.60 -0.11 -4.74
CA LEU A 105 -10.51 -0.96 -3.98
C LEU A 105 -11.99 -0.62 -4.24
N GLY A 106 -12.30 0.65 -4.44
CA GLY A 106 -13.60 1.14 -4.86
C GLY A 106 -14.01 0.60 -6.23
N ALA A 107 -13.10 0.64 -7.21
CA ALA A 107 -13.33 0.08 -8.54
C ALA A 107 -13.61 -1.44 -8.48
N ILE A 108 -12.82 -2.19 -7.71
CA ILE A 108 -13.02 -3.63 -7.49
C ILE A 108 -14.39 -3.87 -6.83
N THR A 109 -14.71 -3.16 -5.75
CA THR A 109 -15.96 -3.35 -5.00
C THR A 109 -17.21 -2.88 -5.74
N SER A 110 -17.08 -2.00 -6.73
CA SER A 110 -18.20 -1.54 -7.56
C SER A 110 -18.80 -2.69 -8.35
N ILE A 111 -17.94 -3.56 -8.89
CA ILE A 111 -18.34 -4.72 -9.70
C ILE A 111 -18.49 -5.97 -8.83
N LEU A 112 -17.50 -6.23 -7.98
CA LEU A 112 -17.45 -7.45 -7.19
C LEU A 112 -18.39 -7.36 -5.98
N GLY A 113 -18.52 -6.20 -5.36
CA GLY A 113 -19.31 -5.99 -4.14
C GLY A 113 -18.46 -5.93 -2.87
N GLY A 114 -18.95 -5.27 -1.83
CA GLY A 114 -18.19 -5.01 -0.60
C GLY A 114 -17.71 -6.26 0.16
N ARG A 115 -18.38 -7.41 0.00
CA ARG A 115 -17.96 -8.67 0.64
C ARG A 115 -16.56 -9.12 0.19
N ILE A 116 -16.11 -8.74 -1.02
CA ILE A 116 -14.78 -9.10 -1.51
C ILE A 116 -13.67 -8.56 -0.60
N LEU A 117 -13.88 -7.39 0.01
CA LEU A 117 -12.91 -6.79 0.94
C LEU A 117 -12.73 -7.67 2.18
N LEU A 118 -13.81 -8.25 2.69
CA LEU A 118 -13.77 -9.17 3.83
C LEU A 118 -13.05 -10.48 3.47
N LEU A 119 -13.26 -10.97 2.24
CA LEU A 119 -12.56 -12.15 1.74
C LEU A 119 -11.07 -11.88 1.54
N LEU A 120 -10.68 -10.68 1.12
CA LEU A 120 -9.29 -10.32 0.85
C LEU A 120 -8.58 -9.65 2.03
N LYS A 121 -9.18 -9.58 3.23
CA LYS A 121 -8.61 -8.89 4.41
C LYS A 121 -7.09 -9.00 4.59
N PRO A 122 -6.44 -10.18 4.60
CA PRO A 122 -4.99 -10.25 4.80
C PRO A 122 -4.20 -9.66 3.63
N SER A 123 -4.69 -9.84 2.41
CA SER A 123 -4.10 -9.22 1.22
C SER A 123 -4.22 -7.69 1.33
N LEU A 124 -5.39 -7.18 1.75
CA LEU A 124 -5.58 -5.75 1.99
C LEU A 124 -4.70 -5.20 3.11
N ILE A 125 -4.54 -5.94 4.22
CA ILE A 125 -3.65 -5.57 5.32
C ILE A 125 -2.20 -5.53 4.83
N ALA A 126 -1.77 -6.50 4.01
CA ALA A 126 -0.45 -6.48 3.41
C ALA A 126 -0.26 -5.30 2.45
N LEU A 127 -1.29 -4.89 1.71
CA LEU A 127 -1.23 -3.69 0.86
C LEU A 127 -1.05 -2.40 1.67
N LEU A 128 -1.37 -2.36 2.96
CA LEU A 128 -1.06 -1.18 3.79
C LEU A 128 0.45 -0.94 3.93
N PHE A 129 1.28 -1.97 3.72
CA PHE A 129 2.74 -1.85 3.68
C PHE A 129 3.28 -1.24 2.38
N LEU A 130 2.42 -0.89 1.41
CA LEU A 130 2.79 0.00 0.31
C LEU A 130 2.97 1.44 0.77
N PHE A 131 2.43 1.80 1.94
CA PHE A 131 2.46 3.18 2.40
C PHE A 131 3.78 3.48 3.09
N PRO A 132 4.56 4.46 2.58
CA PRO A 132 5.79 4.84 3.23
C PRO A 132 5.49 5.33 4.65
N VAL A 133 6.27 4.85 5.61
CA VAL A 133 6.18 5.32 7.00
C VAL A 133 6.49 6.81 7.01
N PRO A 134 5.65 7.68 7.61
CA PRO A 134 5.87 9.12 7.63
C PRO A 134 7.28 9.45 8.13
N GLY A 135 8.00 10.30 7.40
CA GLY A 135 9.38 10.66 7.72
C GLY A 135 9.56 11.13 9.17
N ARG A 136 8.57 11.86 9.72
CA ARG A 136 8.57 12.31 11.12
C ARG A 136 8.59 11.16 12.13
N PHE A 137 7.77 10.12 11.91
CA PHE A 137 7.75 8.93 12.76
C PHE A 137 9.04 8.14 12.62
N ARG A 138 9.52 8.00 11.38
CA ARG A 138 10.79 7.32 11.09
C ARG A 138 11.95 7.99 11.80
N GLN A 139 12.09 9.31 11.69
CA GLN A 139 13.14 10.10 12.33
C GLN A 139 13.07 10.02 13.86
N HIS A 140 11.87 10.07 14.45
CA HIS A 140 11.69 9.94 15.90
C HIS A 140 12.20 8.60 16.45
N VAL A 141 12.19 7.54 15.66
CA VAL A 141 12.69 6.22 16.06
C VAL A 141 14.14 6.01 15.65
N ALA A 142 14.50 6.45 14.44
CA ALA A 142 15.84 6.26 13.88
C ALA A 142 16.91 7.06 14.62
N ILE A 143 16.65 8.32 14.98
CA ILE A 143 17.64 9.18 15.65
C ILE A 143 18.07 8.58 17.00
N PRO A 144 17.16 8.19 17.91
CA PRO A 144 17.56 7.52 19.15
C PRO A 144 18.35 6.23 18.92
N LEU A 145 17.94 5.40 17.97
CA LEU A 145 18.63 4.15 17.65
C LEU A 145 20.03 4.40 17.10
N GLN A 146 20.22 5.42 16.27
CA GLN A 146 21.53 5.83 15.75
C GLN A 146 22.44 6.32 16.88
N HIS A 147 21.92 7.11 17.83
CA HIS A 147 22.70 7.53 19.00
C HIS A 147 23.12 6.35 19.89
N ILE A 148 22.22 5.38 20.13
CA ILE A 148 22.53 4.17 20.89
C ILE A 148 23.58 3.34 20.14
N SER A 149 23.42 3.15 18.83
CA SER A 149 24.39 2.42 18.02
C SER A 149 25.76 3.09 18.05
N ALA A 150 25.83 4.41 17.88
CA ALA A 150 27.08 5.17 17.94
C ALA A 150 27.72 5.07 19.33
N PHE A 151 26.93 5.11 20.41
CA PHE A 151 27.41 4.91 21.78
C PHE A 151 28.00 3.52 22.00
N VAL A 152 27.30 2.47 21.57
CA VAL A 152 27.80 1.10 21.72
C VAL A 152 29.05 0.87 20.88
N SER A 153 29.05 1.32 19.62
CA SER A 153 30.21 1.18 18.73
C SER A 153 31.45 1.90 19.25
N GLU A 154 31.30 3.13 19.72
CA GLU A 154 32.40 3.87 20.35
C GLU A 154 32.94 3.14 21.58
N HIS A 155 32.05 2.71 22.48
CA HIS A 155 32.47 2.03 23.70
C HIS A 155 33.25 0.75 23.41
N ILE A 156 32.79 -0.03 22.42
CA ILE A 156 33.51 -1.22 21.97
C ILE A 156 34.86 -0.85 21.37
N LEU A 157 34.94 0.14 20.49
CA LEU A 157 36.20 0.54 19.85
C LEU A 157 37.23 1.09 20.84
N GLN A 158 36.79 1.85 21.85
CA GLN A 158 37.64 2.33 22.93
C GLN A 158 38.20 1.19 23.79
N LEU A 159 37.43 0.12 24.03
CA LEU A 159 37.94 -1.08 24.70
C LEU A 159 39.10 -1.75 23.92
N PHE A 160 39.14 -1.58 22.59
CA PHE A 160 40.22 -2.05 21.73
C PHE A 160 41.32 -1.00 21.48
N GLY A 161 41.27 0.16 22.15
CA GLY A 161 42.28 1.22 22.03
C GLY A 161 42.23 2.00 20.72
N VAL A 162 41.10 1.99 20.02
CA VAL A 162 40.89 2.79 18.81
C VAL A 162 40.19 4.09 19.20
N ASP A 163 40.84 5.22 18.98
CA ASP A 163 40.25 6.54 19.19
C ASP A 163 39.19 6.83 18.12
N VAL A 164 38.00 7.26 18.58
CA VAL A 164 36.87 7.59 17.71
C VAL A 164 36.38 9.00 18.05
N VAL A 165 36.26 9.85 17.04
CA VAL A 165 35.66 11.19 17.17
C VAL A 165 34.22 11.13 16.66
N ARG A 166 33.27 11.59 17.49
CA ARG A 166 31.87 11.75 17.07
C ARG A 166 31.70 12.99 16.20
N SER A 167 31.34 12.79 14.93
CA SER A 167 30.75 13.83 14.11
C SER A 167 29.24 13.80 14.34
N GLY A 168 28.71 14.84 14.99
CA GLY A 168 27.27 15.02 15.15
C GLY A 168 26.56 15.22 13.81
#